data_AF-A0A1V2VV23-F1
#
_entry.id   AF-A0A1V2VV23-F1
#
_cell.length_a   1.000
_cell.length_b   1.000
_cell.length_c   1.000
_cell.angle_alpha   90.00
_cell.angle_beta   90.00
_cell.angle_gamma   90.00
#
_symmetry.space_group_name_H-M   'P 1'
#
loop_
_entity.id
_entity.type
_entity.pdbx_description
1 polymer ?
#
loop_
_entity_poly.entity_id
_entity_poly.type
_entity_poly.pdbx_seq_one_letter_code
_entity_poly.pdbx_strand_id
1 'polypeptide(L)'
;MTREELKAVAETMIAQLGGNKFVAMTGAKDFLFGATEGNDPYVQFKIPANFAKDNISIIKIVLNQMDTYDVEYLKVGKKKNDFGGFSPVAELVAKSEGIYCDMLADDFKEKTGLETNL
;
A
#
# COMPACT_ATOMS: atom_id res chain seq x y z
N MET A 1 13.31 12.43 9.75
CA MET A 1 11.98 12.91 10.21
C MET A 1 11.69 12.41 11.60
N THR A 2 10.98 13.20 12.39
CA THR A 2 10.39 12.74 13.64
C THR A 2 9.19 11.83 13.36
N ARG A 3 8.76 11.05 14.36
CA ARG A 3 7.60 10.16 14.23
C ARG A 3 6.30 10.93 13.92
N GLU A 4 6.18 12.17 14.39
CA GLU A 4 5.01 13.01 14.14
C GLU A 4 4.94 13.48 12.69
N GLU A 5 6.08 13.86 12.11
CA GLU A 5 6.17 14.21 10.68
C GLU A 5 5.80 13.02 9.79
N LEU A 6 6.31 11.82 10.09
CA LEU A 6 5.97 10.60 9.36
C LEU A 6 4.46 10.30 9.41
N LYS A 7 3.84 10.52 10.57
CA LYS A 7 2.40 10.33 10.73
C LYS A 7 1.61 11.32 9.86
N ALA A 8 2.00 12.60 9.86
CA ALA A 8 1.34 13.63 9.05
C ALA A 8 1.45 13.33 7.53
N VAL A 9 2.61 12.86 7.07
CA VAL A 9 2.79 12.45 5.67
C VAL A 9 1.92 11.24 5.33
N ALA A 10 1.87 10.23 6.20
CA ALA A 10 1.01 9.06 5.99
C ALA A 10 -0.49 9.43 5.94
N GLU A 11 -0.95 10.32 6.82
CA GLU A 11 -2.33 10.84 6.79
C GLU A 11 -2.62 11.58 5.48
N THR A 12 -1.64 12.34 4.97
CA THR A 12 -1.75 13.04 3.68
C THR A 12 -1.85 12.07 2.51
N MET A 13 -1.03 11.01 2.49
CA MET A 13 -1.08 9.95 1.48
C MET A 13 -2.46 9.27 1.44
N ILE A 14 -3.02 8.95 2.61
CA ILE A 14 -4.35 8.34 2.69
C ILE A 14 -5.43 9.34 2.27
N ALA A 15 -5.32 10.62 2.63
CA ALA A 15 -6.24 11.65 2.19
C ALA A 15 -6.26 11.80 0.66
N GLN A 16 -5.09 11.73 0.01
CA GLN A 16 -4.97 11.78 -1.46
C GLN A 16 -5.64 10.59 -2.15
N LEU A 17 -5.64 9.41 -1.53
CA LEU A 17 -6.36 8.23 -2.00
C LEU A 17 -7.89 8.31 -1.85
N GLY A 18 -8.42 9.33 -1.16
CA GLY A 18 -9.84 9.47 -0.85
C GLY A 18 -10.16 9.42 0.65
N GLY A 19 -9.14 9.34 1.51
CA GLY A 19 -9.25 9.48 2.96
C GLY A 19 -10.22 8.47 3.58
N ASN A 20 -11.15 8.96 4.40
CA ASN A 20 -12.15 8.11 5.06
C ASN A 20 -13.06 7.36 4.07
N LYS A 21 -13.31 7.92 2.88
CA LYS A 21 -14.11 7.24 1.84
C LYS A 21 -13.35 6.03 1.29
N PHE A 22 -12.06 6.19 1.01
CA PHE A 22 -11.19 5.10 0.60
C PHE A 22 -11.20 3.96 1.61
N VAL A 23 -11.07 4.27 2.91
CA VAL A 23 -11.12 3.26 3.98
C VAL A 23 -12.46 2.53 4.00
N ALA A 24 -13.57 3.28 3.90
CA ALA A 24 -14.91 2.70 3.92
C ALA A 24 -15.20 1.81 2.68
N MET A 25 -14.71 2.20 1.51
CA MET A 25 -14.95 1.48 0.25
C MET A 25 -14.05 0.25 0.10
N THR A 26 -12.78 0.36 0.51
CA THR A 26 -11.79 -0.71 0.32
C THR A 26 -11.68 -1.64 1.53
N GLY A 27 -12.26 -1.27 2.68
CA GLY A 27 -12.10 -2.01 3.93
C GLY A 27 -10.67 -1.99 4.46
N ALA A 28 -9.89 -0.95 4.11
CA ALA A 28 -8.49 -0.83 4.49
C ALA A 28 -8.31 -0.79 6.02
N LYS A 29 -7.33 -1.54 6.52
CA LYS A 29 -7.02 -1.73 7.94
C LYS A 29 -5.52 -1.93 8.16
N ASP A 30 -5.12 -2.04 9.43
CA ASP A 30 -3.74 -2.30 9.84
C ASP A 30 -2.73 -1.29 9.24
N PHE A 31 -3.07 0.01 9.34
CA PHE A 31 -2.21 1.09 8.86
C PHE A 31 -0.91 1.15 9.66
N LEU A 32 0.19 1.05 8.93
CA LEU A 32 1.57 1.14 9.41
C LEU A 32 2.23 2.30 8.66
N PHE A 33 3.01 3.09 9.36
CA PHE A 33 3.77 4.18 8.76
C PHE A 33 5.19 4.19 9.32
N GLY A 34 6.13 4.67 8.52
CA GLY A 34 7.54 4.68 8.89
C GLY A 34 8.39 5.39 7.85
N ALA A 35 9.70 5.24 7.98
CA ALA A 35 10.66 5.66 6.98
C ALA A 35 11.41 4.44 6.43
N THR A 36 11.74 4.43 5.14
CA THR A 36 12.63 3.45 4.53
C THR A 36 14.06 3.63 5.05
N GLU A 37 14.98 2.72 4.69
CA GLU A 37 16.41 2.89 4.97
C GLU A 37 16.98 4.18 4.35
N GLY A 38 16.39 4.66 3.25
CA GLY A 38 16.70 5.93 2.60
C GLY A 38 16.06 7.15 3.25
N ASN A 39 15.37 6.98 4.39
CA ASN A 39 14.63 8.01 5.11
C ASN A 39 13.38 8.52 4.34
N ASP A 40 12.89 7.75 3.37
CA ASP A 40 11.68 8.09 2.62
C ASP A 40 10.43 7.68 3.40
N PRO A 41 9.46 8.57 3.62
CA PRO A 41 8.26 8.23 4.36
C PRO A 41 7.40 7.23 3.58
N TYR A 42 6.81 6.27 4.28
CA TYR A 42 5.91 5.30 3.70
C TYR A 42 4.68 5.06 4.57
N VAL A 43 3.60 4.65 3.91
CA VAL A 43 2.41 4.07 4.53
C VAL A 43 2.16 2.68 3.95
N GLN A 44 1.81 1.73 4.81
CA GLN A 44 1.41 0.39 4.42
C GLN A 44 0.08 0.08 5.09
N PHE A 45 -0.84 -0.54 4.35
CA PHE A 45 -2.12 -0.99 4.89
C PHE A 45 -2.54 -2.29 4.22
N LYS A 46 -3.58 -2.89 4.79
CA LYS A 46 -4.16 -4.13 4.28
C LYS A 46 -5.60 -3.91 3.86
N ILE A 47 -6.00 -4.56 2.79
CA ILE A 47 -7.40 -4.67 2.38
C ILE A 47 -7.88 -6.11 2.61
N PRO A 48 -9.21 -6.36 2.66
CA PRO A 48 -9.74 -7.69 2.86
C PRO A 48 -9.20 -8.68 1.81
N ALA A 49 -8.79 -9.87 2.27
CA ALA A 49 -8.32 -10.93 1.38
C ALA A 49 -9.43 -11.36 0.40
N ASN A 50 -9.05 -11.70 -0.83
CA ASN A 50 -9.95 -12.06 -1.94
C ASN A 50 -10.90 -10.94 -2.41
N PHE A 51 -10.68 -9.69 -1.98
CA PHE A 51 -11.49 -8.55 -2.41
C PHE A 51 -10.94 -7.87 -3.66
N ALA A 52 -9.63 -7.64 -3.69
CA ALA A 52 -8.94 -7.12 -4.87
C ALA A 52 -8.54 -8.21 -5.85
N LYS A 53 -8.34 -7.79 -7.10
CA LYS A 53 -7.72 -8.54 -8.18
C LYS A 53 -6.39 -9.16 -7.72
N ASP A 54 -6.08 -10.34 -8.24
CA ASP A 54 -4.86 -11.10 -7.97
C ASP A 54 -4.59 -11.41 -6.48
N ASN A 55 -5.64 -11.35 -5.64
CA ASN A 55 -5.58 -11.52 -4.19
C ASN A 55 -4.63 -10.53 -3.50
N ILE A 56 -4.45 -9.36 -4.10
CA ILE A 56 -3.73 -8.25 -3.46
C ILE A 56 -4.42 -7.94 -2.14
N SER A 57 -3.64 -7.85 -1.09
CA SER A 57 -4.13 -7.66 0.27
C SER A 57 -3.26 -6.75 1.11
N ILE A 58 -2.04 -6.48 0.65
CA ILE A 58 -1.09 -5.56 1.30
C ILE A 58 -0.68 -4.55 0.24
N ILE A 59 -0.80 -3.26 0.57
CA ILE A 59 -0.36 -2.17 -0.30
C ILE A 59 0.61 -1.33 0.53
N LYS A 60 1.75 -0.99 -0.09
CA LYS A 60 2.76 -0.11 0.49
C LYS A 60 3.02 1.03 -0.48
N ILE A 61 2.95 2.25 0.02
CA ILE A 61 3.16 3.48 -0.73
C ILE A 61 4.33 4.20 -0.09
N VAL A 62 5.34 4.55 -0.88
CA VAL A 62 6.52 5.29 -0.47
C VAL A 62 6.50 6.63 -1.22
N LEU A 63 6.72 7.74 -0.52
CA LEU A 63 6.96 9.04 -1.16
C LEU A 63 8.47 9.20 -1.27
N ASN A 64 8.97 9.22 -2.51
CA ASN A 64 10.41 9.33 -2.77
C ASN A 64 10.88 10.79 -2.74
N GLN A 65 12.20 10.97 -2.78
CA GLN A 65 12.85 12.29 -2.75
C GLN A 65 12.57 13.17 -3.99
N MET A 66 11.93 12.62 -5.03
CA MET A 66 11.53 13.36 -6.23
C MET A 66 10.07 13.85 -6.14
N ASP A 67 9.47 13.81 -4.95
CA ASP A 67 8.06 14.14 -4.71
C ASP A 67 7.08 13.28 -5.54
N THR A 68 7.46 12.03 -5.83
CA THR A 68 6.62 11.04 -6.51
C THR A 68 6.40 9.81 -5.64
N TYR A 69 5.39 9.02 -5.99
CA TYR A 69 5.01 7.84 -5.22
C TYR A 69 5.49 6.56 -5.88
N ASP A 70 6.02 5.66 -5.07
CA ASP A 70 6.30 4.28 -5.45
C ASP A 70 5.34 3.36 -4.69
N VAL A 71 4.56 2.56 -5.43
CA VAL A 71 3.51 1.71 -4.88
C VAL A 71 3.84 0.25 -5.13
N GLU A 72 3.86 -0.53 -4.06
CA GLU A 72 4.02 -1.99 -4.08
C GLU A 72 2.70 -2.66 -3.71
N TYR A 73 2.21 -3.51 -4.60
CA TYR A 73 1.02 -4.32 -4.40
C TYR A 73 1.44 -5.75 -4.10
N LEU A 74 1.12 -6.24 -2.91
CA LEU A 74 1.52 -7.56 -2.43
C LEU A 74 0.31 -8.41 -2.04
N LYS A 75 0.49 -9.72 -2.15
CA LYS A 75 -0.45 -10.72 -1.64
C LYS A 75 0.20 -11.56 -0.55
N VAL A 76 -0.62 -12.12 0.33
CA VAL A 76 -0.17 -13.10 1.32
C VAL A 76 -0.10 -14.48 0.68
N GLY A 77 1.12 -14.91 0.36
CA GLY A 77 1.44 -16.24 -0.14
C GLY A 77 1.88 -17.20 0.97
N LYS A 78 2.34 -18.38 0.55
CA LYS A 78 2.85 -19.43 1.44
C LYS A 78 4.15 -19.98 0.86
N LYS A 79 5.24 -19.88 1.60
CA LYS A 79 6.54 -20.47 1.23
C LYS A 79 6.82 -21.68 2.10
N LYS A 80 7.32 -22.75 1.47
CA LYS A 80 7.77 -23.94 2.20
C LYS A 80 9.00 -23.57 3.03
N ASN A 81 8.99 -23.91 4.31
CA ASN A 81 10.13 -23.72 5.19
C ASN A 81 11.01 -24.98 5.22
N ASP A 82 12.23 -24.84 5.75
CA ASP A 82 13.23 -25.92 5.79
C ASP A 82 12.76 -27.14 6.61
N PHE A 83 11.77 -26.95 7.47
CA PHE A 83 11.16 -27.99 8.32
C PHE A 83 9.92 -28.66 7.68
N GLY A 84 9.64 -28.38 6.39
CA GLY A 84 8.54 -29.01 5.65
C GLY A 84 7.14 -28.42 5.89
N GLY A 85 7.03 -27.38 6.72
CA GLY A 85 5.80 -26.59 6.91
C GLY A 85 5.67 -25.44 5.91
N PHE A 86 4.58 -24.68 5.99
CA PHE A 86 4.36 -23.46 5.20
C PHE A 86 4.36 -22.23 6.11
N SER A 87 5.18 -21.25 5.77
CA SER A 87 5.22 -19.95 6.42
C SER A 87 4.53 -18.91 5.53
N PRO A 88 3.75 -17.96 6.10
CA PRO A 88 3.18 -16.86 5.34
C PRO A 88 4.30 -15.96 4.83
N VAL A 89 4.21 -15.56 3.56
CA VAL A 89 5.15 -14.64 2.93
C VAL A 89 4.39 -13.56 2.18
N ALA A 90 4.93 -12.34 2.15
CA ALA A 90 4.42 -11.31 1.27
C ALA A 90 5.06 -11.50 -0.12
N GLU A 91 4.23 -11.69 -1.14
CA GLU A 91 4.67 -11.84 -2.53
C GLU A 91 4.29 -10.57 -3.29
N LEU A 92 5.27 -9.95 -3.95
CA LEU A 92 5.04 -8.81 -4.83
C LEU A 92 4.24 -9.27 -6.06
N VAL A 93 3.13 -8.59 -6.33
CA VAL A 93 2.23 -8.85 -7.47
C VAL A 93 2.45 -7.81 -8.55
N ALA A 94 2.47 -6.54 -8.16
CA ALA A 94 2.69 -5.42 -9.06
C ALA A 94 3.46 -4.31 -8.35
N LYS A 95 4.15 -3.49 -9.15
CA LYS A 95 4.85 -2.30 -8.69
C LYS A 95 4.62 -1.17 -9.67
N SER A 96 4.41 0.03 -9.14
CA SER A 96 4.34 1.28 -9.90
C SER A 96 5.35 2.24 -9.28
N GLU A 97 6.14 2.91 -10.11
CA GLU A 97 7.23 3.78 -9.66
C GLU A 97 7.09 5.16 -10.29
N GLY A 98 7.42 6.20 -9.53
CA GLY A 98 7.44 7.57 -10.02
C GLY A 98 6.07 8.14 -10.41
N ILE A 99 4.98 7.68 -9.78
CA ILE A 99 3.63 8.17 -10.10
C ILE A 99 3.29 9.43 -9.30
N TYR A 100 2.53 10.34 -9.92
CA TYR A 100 2.05 11.56 -9.27
C TYR A 100 0.78 11.29 -8.43
N CYS A 101 0.42 12.23 -7.55
CA CYS A 101 -0.69 12.04 -6.61
C CYS A 101 -2.06 11.88 -7.31
N ASP A 102 -2.25 12.52 -8.44
CA ASP A 102 -3.44 12.45 -9.29
C ASP A 102 -3.58 11.10 -9.99
N MET A 103 -2.47 10.42 -10.25
CA MET A 103 -2.42 9.08 -10.86
C MET A 103 -2.63 7.95 -9.84
N LEU A 104 -2.52 8.24 -8.54
CA LEU A 104 -2.47 7.23 -7.48
C LEU A 104 -3.79 6.46 -7.34
N ALA A 105 -4.92 7.15 -7.47
CA ALA A 105 -6.24 6.53 -7.44
C ALA A 105 -6.49 5.62 -8.66
N ASP A 106 -6.08 6.07 -9.85
CA ASP A 106 -6.23 5.32 -11.09
C ASP A 106 -5.32 4.10 -11.14
N ASP A 107 -4.05 4.23 -10.71
CA ASP A 107 -3.12 3.11 -10.58
C ASP A 107 -3.65 2.06 -9.59
N PHE A 108 -4.15 2.50 -8.42
CA PHE A 108 -4.77 1.61 -7.45
C PHE A 108 -5.94 0.84 -8.05
N LYS A 109 -6.84 1.52 -8.76
CA LYS A 109 -7.97 0.90 -9.43
C LYS A 109 -7.52 -0.07 -10.51
N GLU A 110 -6.53 0.28 -11.32
CA GLU A 110 -6.01 -0.58 -12.38
C GLU A 110 -5.41 -1.88 -11.81
N LYS A 111 -4.62 -1.78 -10.74
CA LYS A 111 -3.94 -2.95 -10.15
C LYS A 111 -4.87 -3.78 -9.27
N THR A 112 -5.72 -3.15 -8.46
CA THR A 112 -6.56 -3.86 -7.48
C THR A 112 -7.97 -4.17 -8.01
N GLY A 113 -8.43 -3.50 -9.07
CA GLY A 113 -9.79 -3.60 -9.59
C GLY A 113 -10.86 -2.98 -8.68
N LEU A 114 -10.46 -2.27 -7.61
CA LEU A 114 -11.37 -1.64 -6.66
C LEU A 114 -11.56 -0.16 -6.98
N GLU A 115 -12.82 0.28 -6.93
CA GLU A 115 -13.15 1.70 -7.01
C GLU A 115 -12.74 2.41 -5.71
N THR A 116 -12.11 3.57 -5.85
CA THR A 116 -11.69 4.44 -4.74
C THR A 116 -12.53 5.69 -4.64
N ASN A 117 -13.36 5.96 -5.65
CA ASN A 117 -14.27 7.10 -5.74
C ASN A 117 -15.69 6.61 -6.06
N LEU A 118 -16.68 7.34 -5.53
CA LEU A 118 -18.12 7.16 -5.77
C LEU A 118 -18.57 7.99 -6.98
#